data_AF-A0A660LZX2-F1
#
_entry.id   AF-A0A660LZX2-F1
#
_cell.length_a   1.000
_cell.length_b   1.000
_cell.length_c   1.000
_cell.angle_alpha   90.00
_cell.angle_beta   90.00
_cell.angle_gamma   90.00
#
_symmetry.space_group_name_H-M   'P 1'
#
loop_
_entity.id
_entity.type
_entity.pdbx_description
1 polymer ?
#
loop_
_entity_poly.entity_id
_entity_poly.type
_entity_poly.pdbx_seq_one_letter_code
_entity_poly.pdbx_strand_id
1 'polypeptide(L)'
;SKMGRAIVSNSSMQLLLKQSSSAVDVLGDVFKLTEEERKRLANFPVGQGLFFAGQNHVHIQIIASDTENGLITTNPQATLQQAAAAAAEEQT
;
A
#
# COMPACT_ATOMS: atom_id res chain seq x y z
N SER A 1 -2.32 -22.27 -3.93
CA SER A 1 -1.58 -23.19 -4.82
C SER A 1 -0.11 -23.24 -4.40
N LYS A 2 0.57 -24.41 -4.53
CA LYS A 2 1.99 -24.60 -4.19
C LYS A 2 2.90 -23.64 -4.96
N MET A 3 2.56 -23.33 -6.22
CA MET A 3 3.31 -22.43 -7.09
C MET A 3 3.20 -20.96 -6.66
N GLY A 4 2.01 -20.50 -6.26
CA GLY A 4 1.82 -19.12 -5.80
C GLY A 4 2.62 -18.76 -4.55
N ARG A 5 2.74 -19.71 -3.61
CA ARG A 5 3.60 -19.54 -2.42
C ARG A 5 5.09 -19.47 -2.78
N ALA A 6 5.53 -20.25 -3.77
CA ALA A 6 6.92 -20.23 -4.22
C ALA A 6 7.30 -18.91 -4.90
N ILE A 7 6.40 -18.29 -5.67
CA ILE A 7 6.65 -16.99 -6.29
C ILE A 7 6.86 -15.93 -5.23
N VAL A 8 5.92 -15.85 -4.27
CA VAL A 8 6.00 -14.87 -3.17
C VAL A 8 7.29 -15.06 -2.36
N SER A 9 7.63 -16.28 -1.95
CA SER A 9 8.81 -16.55 -1.12
C SER A 9 10.16 -16.29 -1.80
N ASN A 10 10.21 -16.31 -3.14
CA ASN A 10 11.45 -16.07 -3.90
C ASN A 10 11.62 -14.61 -4.34
N SER A 11 10.65 -13.74 -4.05
CA SER A 11 10.80 -12.30 -4.29
C SER A 11 11.78 -11.69 -3.30
N SER A 12 12.75 -10.92 -3.80
CA SER A 12 13.76 -10.24 -2.98
C SER A 12 13.20 -9.08 -2.15
N MET A 13 12.12 -8.46 -2.66
CA MET A 13 11.39 -7.39 -2.01
C MET A 13 9.91 -7.73 -1.97
N GLN A 14 9.28 -7.53 -0.83
CA GLN A 14 7.85 -7.73 -0.66
C GLN A 14 7.27 -6.53 0.08
N LEU A 15 6.03 -6.17 -0.25
CA LEU A 15 5.31 -5.06 0.36
C LEU A 15 3.90 -5.52 0.71
N LEU A 16 3.54 -5.41 2.00
CA LEU A 16 2.21 -5.70 2.49
C LEU A 16 1.56 -4.42 3.00
N LEU A 17 0.57 -3.92 2.27
CA LEU A 17 -0.32 -2.85 2.73
C LEU A 17 -1.41 -3.41 3.66
N LYS A 18 -2.28 -2.55 4.19
CA LYS A 18 -3.43 -2.95 5.02
C LYS A 18 -4.19 -4.12 4.41
N GLN A 19 -4.39 -5.19 5.20
CA GLN A 19 -5.12 -6.40 4.80
C GLN A 19 -6.44 -6.52 5.56
N SER A 20 -7.38 -7.29 5.00
CA SER A 20 -8.62 -7.66 5.70
C SER A 20 -8.35 -8.66 6.81
N SER A 21 -9.18 -8.67 7.86
CA SER A 21 -9.06 -9.62 8.98
C SER A 21 -9.06 -11.08 8.52
N SER A 22 -9.82 -11.41 7.47
CA SER A 22 -9.86 -12.75 6.87
C SER A 22 -8.55 -13.18 6.18
N ALA A 23 -7.71 -12.22 5.76
CA ALA A 23 -6.47 -12.49 5.04
C ALA A 23 -5.23 -12.41 5.95
N VAL A 24 -5.30 -11.70 7.07
CA VAL A 24 -4.17 -11.47 8.00
C VAL A 24 -3.63 -12.78 8.56
N ASP A 25 -4.49 -13.75 8.91
CA ASP A 25 -4.05 -15.03 9.48
C ASP A 25 -3.23 -15.83 8.46
N VAL A 26 -3.76 -15.97 7.25
CA VAL A 26 -3.10 -16.71 6.15
C VAL A 26 -1.79 -16.04 5.75
N LEU A 27 -1.76 -14.71 5.65
CA LEU A 27 -0.55 -13.97 5.31
C LEU A 27 0.46 -14.03 6.46
N GLY A 28 0.01 -13.97 7.70
CA GLY A 28 0.88 -14.15 8.87
C GLY A 28 1.66 -15.45 8.83
N ASP A 29 1.01 -16.56 8.45
CA ASP A 29 1.67 -17.86 8.37
C ASP A 29 2.61 -17.97 7.15
N VAL A 30 2.24 -17.36 6.02
CA VAL A 30 3.07 -17.38 4.80
C VAL A 30 4.34 -16.55 4.96
N PHE A 31 4.25 -15.38 5.61
CA PHE A 31 5.35 -14.45 5.82
C PHE A 31 6.03 -14.60 7.19
N LYS A 32 5.60 -15.59 8.00
CA LYS A 32 6.12 -15.86 9.36
C LYS A 32 6.11 -14.61 10.26
N LEU A 33 5.00 -13.88 10.24
CA LEU A 33 4.83 -12.68 11.03
C LEU A 33 4.64 -12.99 12.51
N THR A 34 5.17 -12.12 13.35
CA THR A 34 4.86 -12.09 14.77
C THR A 34 3.40 -11.69 15.00
N GLU A 35 2.88 -11.99 16.19
CA GLU A 35 1.52 -11.59 16.56
C GLU A 35 1.32 -10.07 16.53
N GLU A 36 2.36 -9.32 16.90
CA GLU A 36 2.35 -7.86 16.88
C GLU A 36 2.33 -7.29 15.46
N GLU A 37 3.08 -7.88 14.53
CA GLU A 37 3.05 -7.48 13.12
C GLU A 37 1.70 -7.77 12.47
N ARG A 38 1.05 -8.90 12.80
CA ARG A 38 -0.31 -9.22 12.35
C ARG A 38 -1.33 -8.20 12.84
N LYS A 39 -1.30 -7.84 14.13
CA LYS A 39 -2.19 -6.82 14.70
C LYS A 39 -1.99 -5.45 14.04
N ARG A 40 -0.74 -5.10 13.74
CA ARG A 40 -0.43 -3.85 13.01
C ARG A 40 -0.93 -3.88 11.58
N LEU A 41 -0.80 -5.00 10.89
CA LEU A 41 -1.24 -5.17 9.50
C LEU A 41 -2.75 -4.91 9.30
N ALA A 42 -3.58 -5.31 10.27
CA ALA A 42 -5.02 -5.03 10.26
C ALA A 42 -5.34 -3.53 10.46
N ASN A 43 -4.48 -2.81 11.19
CA ASN A 43 -4.73 -1.45 11.66
C ASN A 43 -4.02 -0.35 10.86
N PHE A 44 -3.23 -0.68 9.83
CA PHE A 44 -2.57 0.35 9.03
C PHE A 44 -3.58 1.30 8.35
N PRO A 45 -3.29 2.61 8.33
CA PRO A 45 -3.99 3.57 7.49
C PRO A 45 -3.57 3.42 6.01
N VAL A 46 -4.27 4.12 5.12
CA VAL A 46 -3.96 4.14 3.69
C VAL A 46 -2.55 4.71 3.48
N GLY A 47 -1.75 4.07 2.63
CA GLY A 47 -0.37 4.46 2.36
C GLY A 47 0.66 3.96 3.38
N GLN A 48 0.25 3.22 4.42
CA GLN A 48 1.19 2.54 5.33
C GLN A 48 1.18 1.03 5.12
N GLY A 49 2.32 0.41 5.37
CA GLY A 49 2.48 -1.03 5.24
C GLY A 49 3.78 -1.57 5.82
N LEU A 50 3.94 -2.87 5.68
CA LEU A 50 5.12 -3.63 6.08
C LEU A 50 5.95 -3.95 4.85
N PHE A 51 7.21 -3.55 4.87
CA PHE A 51 8.18 -3.79 3.81
C PHE A 51 9.17 -4.85 4.27
N PHE A 52 9.43 -5.81 3.39
CA PHE A 52 10.31 -6.93 3.62
C PHE A 52 11.50 -6.81 2.69
N ALA A 53 12.69 -6.74 3.28
CA ALA A 53 13.95 -6.77 2.57
C ALA A 53 14.78 -7.94 3.11
N GLY A 54 14.64 -9.10 2.45
CA GLY A 54 15.21 -10.35 2.93
C GLY A 54 14.64 -10.75 4.30
N GLN A 55 15.44 -10.65 5.35
CA GLN A 55 15.05 -11.02 6.72
C GLN A 55 14.54 -9.84 7.55
N ASN A 56 14.63 -8.61 7.02
CA ASN A 56 14.26 -7.41 7.76
C ASN A 56 12.80 -7.05 7.46
N HIS A 57 12.03 -6.83 8.51
CA HIS A 57 10.66 -6.33 8.43
C HIS A 57 10.63 -4.89 8.95
N VAL A 58 10.21 -3.95 8.10
CA VAL A 58 10.20 -2.52 8.43
C VAL A 58 8.86 -1.90 8.07
N HIS A 59 8.35 -1.06 8.98
CA HIS A 59 7.18 -0.23 8.67
C HIS A 59 7.60 0.84 7.67
N ILE A 60 6.86 0.98 6.58
CA ILE A 60 7.01 2.11 5.65
C ILE A 60 5.73 2.92 5.50
N GLN A 61 5.91 4.20 5.21
CA GLN A 61 4.86 5.09 4.74
C GLN A 61 5.20 5.54 3.32
N ILE A 62 4.26 5.34 2.41
CA ILE A 62 4.37 5.70 1.00
C ILE A 62 3.67 7.05 0.83
N ILE A 63 4.43 8.03 0.36
CA ILE A 63 3.95 9.39 0.11
C ILE A 63 4.30 9.72 -1.33
N ALA A 64 3.31 10.16 -2.11
CA ALA A 64 3.53 10.64 -3.46
C ALA A 64 4.03 12.09 -3.43
N SER A 65 4.89 12.45 -4.38
CA SER A 65 5.20 13.87 -4.62
C SER A 65 3.97 14.61 -5.16
N ASP A 66 3.94 15.94 -5.01
CA ASP A 66 2.81 16.76 -5.51
C ASP A 66 2.58 16.56 -7.02
N THR A 67 3.68 16.42 -7.78
CA THR A 67 3.63 16.15 -9.22
C THR A 67 3.04 14.78 -9.54
N GLU A 68 3.50 13.72 -8.86
CA GLU A 68 2.96 12.37 -9.09
C GLU A 68 1.49 12.29 -8.67
N ASN A 69 1.13 12.90 -7.54
CA ASN A 69 -0.24 12.92 -7.04
C ASN A 69 -1.20 13.57 -8.05
N GLY A 70 -0.77 14.63 -8.74
CA GLY A 70 -1.55 15.25 -9.81
C GLY A 70 -1.80 14.32 -11.01
N LEU A 71 -0.88 13.40 -11.30
CA LEU A 71 -0.97 12.49 -12.45
C LEU A 71 -1.73 11.19 -12.13
N ILE A 72 -1.55 10.64 -10.93
CA ILE A 72 -2.05 9.30 -10.57
C ILE A 72 -3.32 9.31 -9.73
N THR A 73 -3.80 10.48 -9.28
CA THR A 73 -4.97 10.54 -8.41
C THR A 73 -6.19 9.90 -9.07
N THR A 74 -6.73 8.88 -8.40
CA THR A 74 -7.96 8.20 -8.80
C THR A 74 -9.15 8.67 -7.96
N ASN A 75 -8.96 9.65 -7.08
CA ASN A 75 -10.04 10.20 -6.27
C ASN A 75 -10.92 11.12 -7.14
N PRO A 76 -12.19 10.76 -7.41
CA PRO A 76 -13.07 11.55 -8.28
C PRO A 76 -13.33 12.96 -7.74
N GLN A 77 -13.31 13.18 -6.42
CA GLN A 77 -13.47 14.52 -5.85
C GLN A 77 -12.24 15.39 -6.13
N ALA A 78 -11.05 14.81 -6.07
CA ALA A 78 -9.80 15.54 -6.34
C ALA A 78 -9.68 15.91 -7.82
N THR A 79 -10.05 15.02 -8.74
CA THR A 79 -10.03 15.30 -10.18
C THR A 79 -11.06 16.36 -10.58
N LEU A 80 -12.25 16.36 -9.98
CA LEU A 80 -13.25 17.42 -10.18
C LEU A 80 -12.74 18.78 -9.67
N GLN A 81 -12.06 18.81 -8.52
CA GLN A 81 -11.47 20.04 -7.99
C GLN A 81 -10.35 20.59 -8.89
N GLN A 82 -9.52 19.70 -9.46
CA GLN A 82 -8.48 20.07 -10.41
C GLN A 82 -9.06 20.58 -11.74
N ALA A 83 -10.12 19.94 -12.26
CA ALA A 83 -10.82 20.41 -13.45
C ALA A 83 -11.49 21.78 -13.23
N ALA A 84 -12.07 22.00 -12.04
CA ALA A 84 -12.64 23.29 -11.68
C ALA A 84 -11.57 24.39 -11.55
N ALA A 85 -10.39 24.06 -11.00
CA ALA A 85 -9.27 24.99 -10.93
C ALA A 85 -8.72 25.34 -12.33
N ALA A 86 -8.58 24.35 -13.22
CA ALA A 86 -8.13 24.58 -14.60
C ALA A 86 -9.13 25.45 -15.40
N ALA A 87 -10.44 25.26 -15.21
CA ALA A 87 -11.47 26.07 -15.86
C ALA A 87 -11.51 27.53 -15.35
N ALA A 88 -11.06 27.77 -14.11
CA ALA A 88 -10.97 29.12 -13.55
C ALA A 88 -9.74 29.90 -14.08
N GLU A 89 -8.65 29.19 -14.42
CA GLU A 89 -7.45 29.80 -15.03
C GLU A 89 -7.65 30.16 -16.51
N GLU A 90 -8.55 29.48 -17.23
CA GLU A 90 -8.90 29.84 -18.62
C GLU A 90 -9.80 31.09 -18.77
N GLN A 91 -10.27 31.67 -17.66
CA GLN A 91 -11.17 32.85 -17.67
C GLN A 91 -10.51 34.18 -17.29
N THR A 92 -9.20 34.20 -17.02
CA THR A 92 -8.39 35.43 -16.84
C THR A 92 -7.47 35.68 -18.03
#